data_AF-A0ABD0ZF79-F1
#
_entry.id   AF-A0ABD0ZF79-F1
#
_cell.length_a   1.000
_cell.length_b   1.000
_cell.length_c   1.000
_cell.angle_alpha   90.00
_cell.angle_beta   90.00
_cell.angle_gamma   90.00
#
_symmetry.space_group_name_H-M   'P 1'
#
loop_
_entity.id
_entity.type
_entity.pdbx_description
1 polymer ?
#
loop_
_entity_poly.entity_id
_entity_poly.type
_entity_poly.pdbx_seq_one_letter_code
_entity_poly.pdbx_strand_id
1 'polypeptide(L)'
;MRNAFHAKNKLNFIDGILQRPSPGTDLYKLWGIINSMMVAWILNTIDPELRSSVSCSNTAYDLWMSLKEHFSVGNDPLTYQLQSSIRGCKQEGLSVQAYFGKLKRMWDDLEDYDPIPPCCCGNTRCAQQNTHIARRDKERKSQFLMGLDGARFGATRSNILSMSPSPSLSAAYSIQQEEKHQSISQASDIRPDACWILGTDFLAEYFVCFTGPSFFHLHSLW
;
A
#
# COMPACT_ATOMS: atom_id res chain seq x y z
N MET A 1 4.39 7.81 12.43
CA MET A 1 5.05 8.46 13.59
C MET A 1 4.93 7.64 14.89
N ARG A 2 3.73 7.21 15.32
CA ARG A 2 3.54 6.42 16.57
C ARG A 2 4.47 5.22 16.69
N ASN A 3 4.64 4.43 15.63
CA ASN A 3 5.53 3.26 15.63
C ASN A 3 7.00 3.62 15.94
N ALA A 4 7.48 4.79 15.49
CA ALA A 4 8.84 5.25 15.77
C ALA A 4 9.03 5.63 17.24
N PHE A 5 8.00 6.22 17.88
CA PHE A 5 8.03 6.48 19.32
C PHE A 5 7.90 5.20 20.15
N HIS A 6 7.08 4.25 19.69
CA HIS A 6 6.93 2.94 20.32
C HIS A 6 8.24 2.16 20.29
N ALA A 7 8.94 2.12 19.16
CA ALA A 7 10.25 1.46 19.04
C ALA A 7 11.31 2.03 19.99
N LYS A 8 11.14 3.28 20.46
CA LYS A 8 12.05 3.96 21.41
C LYS A 8 11.52 3.95 22.85
N ASN A 9 10.44 3.22 23.15
CA ASN A 9 9.76 3.21 24.45
C ASN A 9 9.34 4.61 24.93
N LYS A 10 8.98 5.51 24.01
CA LYS A 10 8.60 6.90 24.30
C LYS A 10 7.11 7.20 24.08
N LEU A 11 6.32 6.19 23.69
CA LEU A 11 4.91 6.35 23.37
C LEU A 11 4.09 6.92 24.56
N ASN A 12 4.45 6.53 25.79
CA ASN A 12 3.75 6.97 27.00
C ASN A 12 3.80 8.49 27.24
N PHE A 13 4.71 9.22 26.61
CA PHE A 13 4.72 10.68 26.68
C PHE A 13 3.70 11.33 25.75
N ILE A 14 3.46 10.76 24.56
CA ILE A 14 2.44 11.29 23.63
C ILE A 14 1.03 10.82 24.00
N ASP A 15 0.93 9.71 24.74
CA ASP A 15 -0.33 9.18 25.28
C ASP A 15 -0.70 9.83 26.63
N GLY A 16 0.19 10.64 27.22
CA GLY A 16 -0.05 11.31 28.50
C GLY A 16 -0.03 10.38 29.71
N ILE A 17 0.36 9.12 29.53
CA ILE A 17 0.46 8.12 30.60
C ILE A 17 1.62 8.48 31.54
N LEU A 18 2.74 8.96 31.00
CA LEU A 18 3.88 9.38 31.79
C LEU A 18 3.74 10.83 32.27
N GLN A 19 3.23 10.98 33.48
CA GLN A 19 3.02 12.27 34.12
C GLN A 19 4.33 12.97 34.45
N ARG A 20 4.29 14.31 34.46
CA ARG A 20 5.43 15.15 34.83
C ARG A 20 5.82 14.87 36.30
N PRO A 21 7.08 14.50 36.59
CA PRO A 21 7.54 14.26 37.97
C PRO A 21 7.51 15.52 38.83
N SER A 22 7.67 15.35 40.15
CA SER A 22 7.78 16.49 41.08
C SER A 22 9.06 17.29 40.82
N PRO A 23 8.99 18.64 40.92
CA PRO A 23 10.16 19.51 40.77
C PRO A 23 11.27 19.14 41.77
N GLY A 24 12.53 19.35 41.36
CA GLY A 24 13.71 19.13 42.22
C GLY A 24 14.31 17.72 42.17
N THR A 25 13.70 16.78 41.46
CA THR A 25 14.26 15.44 41.23
C THR A 25 15.09 15.38 39.95
N ASP A 26 16.06 14.47 39.86
CA ASP A 26 16.79 14.23 38.60
C ASP A 26 15.87 13.68 37.50
N LEU A 27 14.82 12.96 37.89
CA LEU A 27 13.76 12.49 36.99
C LEU A 27 13.01 13.65 36.33
N TYR A 28 12.78 14.76 37.03
CA TYR A 28 12.16 15.96 36.45
C TYR A 28 13.01 16.53 35.30
N LYS A 29 14.33 16.63 35.50
CA LYS A 29 15.26 17.12 34.47
C LYS A 29 15.27 16.18 33.26
N LEU A 30 15.41 14.88 33.49
CA LEU A 30 15.40 13.86 32.43
C LEU A 30 14.08 13.85 31.66
N TRP A 31 12.94 13.96 32.35
CA TRP A 31 11.63 14.06 31.72
C TRP A 31 11.55 15.30 30.81
N GLY A 32 12.02 16.46 31.29
CA GLY A 32 12.03 17.70 30.51
C GLY A 32 12.87 17.61 29.23
N ILE A 33 14.04 16.95 29.28
CA ILE A 33 14.89 16.71 28.12
C ILE A 33 14.17 15.84 27.09
N ILE A 34 13.59 14.72 27.53
CA ILE A 34 12.90 13.79 26.62
C ILE A 34 11.65 14.44 26.02
N ASN A 35 10.87 15.16 26.82
CA ASN A 35 9.69 15.90 26.38
C ASN A 35 10.06 16.92 25.28
N SER A 36 11.09 17.73 25.52
CA SER A 36 11.56 18.74 24.56
C SER A 36 12.06 18.10 23.25
N MET A 37 12.77 16.98 23.36
CA MET A 37 13.23 16.22 22.19
C MET A 37 12.05 15.69 21.35
N MET A 38 10.98 15.19 21.98
CA MET A 38 9.80 14.73 21.23
C MET A 38 9.03 15.88 20.61
N VAL A 39 8.88 17.00 21.31
CA VAL A 39 8.30 18.22 20.73
C VAL A 39 9.06 18.60 19.45
N ALA A 40 10.39 18.64 19.50
CA ALA A 40 11.22 18.92 18.33
C ALA A 40 11.03 17.88 17.22
N TRP A 41 10.98 16.57 17.54
CA TRP A 41 10.73 15.53 16.53
C TRP A 41 9.37 15.67 15.87
N ILE A 42 8.32 15.99 16.63
CA ILE A 42 6.97 16.21 16.09
C ILE A 42 6.99 17.43 15.15
N LEU A 43 7.48 18.58 15.62
CA LEU A 43 7.52 19.81 14.82
C LEU A 43 8.34 19.63 13.52
N ASN A 44 9.44 18.89 13.58
CA ASN A 44 10.30 18.64 12.41
C ASN A 44 9.65 17.77 11.34
N THR A 45 8.61 17.00 11.67
CA THR A 45 7.85 16.24 10.67
C THR A 45 6.71 17.01 10.03
N ILE A 46 6.30 18.13 10.62
CA ILE A 46 5.24 18.98 10.09
C ILE A 46 5.85 19.87 9.01
N ASP A 47 5.10 20.03 7.92
CA ASP A 47 5.46 20.96 6.85
C ASP A 47 5.69 22.37 7.43
N PRO A 48 6.80 23.06 7.10
CA PRO A 48 7.07 24.40 7.59
C PRO A 48 5.91 25.39 7.44
N GLU A 49 5.12 25.30 6.36
CA GLU A 49 3.96 26.17 6.12
C GLU A 49 2.83 25.94 7.12
N LEU A 50 2.71 24.71 7.64
CA LEU A 50 1.72 24.33 8.64
C LEU A 50 2.22 24.53 10.07
N ARG A 51 3.52 24.78 10.30
CA ARG A 51 4.05 24.95 11.67
C ARG A 51 3.52 26.20 12.35
N SER A 52 3.25 27.27 11.61
CA SER A 52 2.74 28.53 12.18
C SER A 52 1.31 28.43 12.71
N SER A 53 0.54 27.43 12.26
CA SER A 53 -0.83 27.19 12.75
C SER A 53 -0.88 26.26 13.97
N VAL A 54 0.26 25.70 14.38
CA VAL A 54 0.37 24.82 15.53
C VAL A 54 0.82 25.62 16.74
N SER A 55 -0.06 25.72 17.74
CA SER A 55 0.24 26.40 19.01
C SER A 55 1.49 25.80 19.67
N CYS A 56 2.41 26.66 20.14
CA CYS A 56 3.57 26.21 20.91
C CYS A 56 3.12 25.58 22.23
N SER A 57 3.06 24.26 22.26
CA SER A 57 2.69 23.48 23.44
C SER A 57 3.91 23.14 24.29
N ASN A 58 3.75 23.22 25.61
CA ASN A 58 4.83 22.96 26.58
C ASN A 58 5.16 21.47 26.75
N THR A 59 4.24 20.58 26.35
CA THR A 59 4.45 19.14 26.41
C THR A 59 4.21 18.48 25.06
N ALA A 60 4.89 17.35 24.83
CA ALA A 60 4.68 16.54 23.65
C ALA A 60 3.24 16.00 23.58
N TYR A 61 2.60 15.75 24.74
CA TYR A 61 1.20 15.38 24.84
C TYR A 61 0.27 16.49 24.35
N ASP A 62 0.42 17.71 24.89
CA ASP A 62 -0.43 18.84 24.53
C ASP A 62 -0.26 19.21 23.05
N LEU A 63 0.99 19.13 22.54
CA LEU A 63 1.27 19.30 21.12
C LEU A 63 0.53 18.26 20.28
N TRP A 64 0.63 16.99 20.65
CA TRP A 64 -0.03 15.89 19.95
C TRP A 64 -1.55 16.03 19.97
N MET A 65 -2.13 16.44 21.10
CA MET A 65 -3.57 16.66 21.22
C MET A 65 -4.06 17.85 20.39
N SER A 66 -3.32 18.97 20.40
CA SER A 66 -3.66 20.14 19.55
C SER A 66 -3.58 19.79 18.06
N LEU A 67 -2.58 19.01 17.64
CA LEU A 67 -2.50 18.52 16.26
C LEU A 67 -3.67 17.62 15.93
N LYS A 68 -4.03 16.71 16.84
CA LYS A 68 -5.20 15.87 16.65
C LYS A 68 -6.46 16.73 16.52
N GLU A 69 -6.69 17.69 17.40
CA GLU A 69 -7.87 18.55 17.33
C GLU A 69 -7.92 19.37 16.03
N HIS A 70 -6.84 20.04 15.65
CA HIS A 70 -6.81 20.88 14.44
C HIS A 70 -6.86 20.10 13.14
N PHE A 71 -6.26 18.91 13.08
CA PHE A 71 -6.13 18.14 11.83
C PHE A 71 -6.96 16.85 11.80
N SER A 72 -7.68 16.50 12.87
CA SER A 72 -8.66 15.38 12.85
C SER A 72 -10.12 15.84 12.78
N VAL A 73 -10.40 17.11 13.08
CA VAL A 73 -11.75 17.67 12.89
C VAL A 73 -12.01 17.85 11.40
N GLY A 74 -12.97 17.09 10.87
CA GLY A 74 -13.37 17.19 9.47
C GLY A 74 -12.60 16.30 8.50
N ASN A 75 -12.20 15.09 8.94
CA ASN A 75 -11.71 14.08 8.00
C ASN A 75 -12.82 13.52 7.09
N ASP A 76 -14.10 13.87 7.28
CA ASP A 76 -15.19 13.38 6.43
C ASP A 76 -14.95 13.66 4.94
N PRO A 77 -14.63 14.89 4.49
CA PRO A 77 -14.18 15.15 3.12
C PRO A 77 -13.05 14.25 2.63
N LEU A 78 -12.04 13.99 3.47
CA LEU A 78 -10.90 13.14 3.12
C LEU A 78 -11.32 11.66 3.01
N THR A 79 -12.14 11.19 3.94
CA THR A 79 -12.78 9.87 3.91
C THR A 79 -13.61 9.71 2.63
N TYR A 80 -14.41 10.72 2.25
CA TYR A 80 -15.16 10.70 0.99
C TYR A 80 -14.25 10.71 -0.24
N GLN A 81 -13.18 11.50 -0.23
CA GLN A 81 -12.20 11.54 -1.31
C GLN A 81 -11.49 10.20 -1.49
N LEU A 82 -11.05 9.57 -0.38
CA LEU A 82 -10.46 8.24 -0.37
C LEU A 82 -11.45 7.19 -0.87
N GLN A 83 -12.69 7.21 -0.37
CA GLN A 83 -13.74 6.30 -0.82
C GLN A 83 -14.05 6.46 -2.32
N SER A 84 -14.08 7.70 -2.82
CA SER A 84 -14.26 7.97 -4.25
C SER A 84 -13.09 7.44 -5.08
N SER A 85 -11.86 7.67 -4.62
CA SER A 85 -10.63 7.16 -5.27
C SER A 85 -10.58 5.64 -5.30
N ILE A 86 -11.00 4.98 -4.21
CA ILE A 86 -11.13 3.52 -4.13
C ILE A 86 -12.16 3.00 -5.13
N ARG A 87 -13.34 3.63 -5.22
CA ARG A 87 -14.40 3.24 -6.17
C ARG A 87 -13.98 3.46 -7.62
N GLY A 88 -13.16 4.48 -7.88
CA GLY A 88 -12.63 4.80 -9.20
C GLY A 88 -11.39 3.99 -9.59
N CYS A 89 -10.74 3.29 -8.64
CA CYS A 89 -9.51 2.58 -8.90
C CYS A 89 -9.75 1.36 -9.80
N LYS A 90 -9.08 1.33 -10.95
CA LYS A 90 -9.12 0.22 -11.90
C LYS A 90 -7.72 -0.36 -12.11
N GLN A 91 -7.65 -1.56 -12.69
CA GLN A 91 -6.38 -2.23 -13.00
C GLN A 91 -5.55 -1.47 -14.05
N GLU A 92 -6.18 -0.89 -15.08
CA GLU A 92 -5.56 0.02 -16.06
C GLU A 92 -4.24 -0.50 -16.68
N GLY A 93 -4.17 -1.80 -16.99
CA GLY A 93 -2.99 -2.43 -17.58
C GLY A 93 -1.88 -2.79 -16.58
N LEU A 94 -2.04 -2.49 -15.29
CA LEU A 94 -1.16 -2.99 -14.23
C LEU A 94 -1.34 -4.51 -14.06
N SER A 95 -0.33 -5.18 -13.50
CA SER A 95 -0.49 -6.56 -13.05
C SER A 95 -1.51 -6.64 -11.91
N VAL A 96 -2.16 -7.79 -11.73
CA VAL A 96 -3.15 -7.98 -10.65
C VAL A 96 -2.53 -7.71 -9.28
N GLN A 97 -1.26 -8.09 -9.10
CA GLN A 97 -0.52 -7.84 -7.86
C GLN A 97 -0.24 -6.35 -7.62
N ALA A 98 0.18 -5.61 -8.66
CA ALA A 98 0.44 -4.18 -8.53
C ALA A 98 -0.86 -3.39 -8.26
N TYR A 99 -1.94 -3.75 -8.95
CA TYR A 99 -3.27 -3.22 -8.70
C TYR A 99 -3.75 -3.50 -7.27
N PHE A 100 -3.63 -4.75 -6.79
CA PHE A 100 -3.99 -5.09 -5.42
C PHE A 100 -3.17 -4.30 -4.39
N GLY A 101 -1.87 -4.15 -4.60
CA GLY A 101 -1.01 -3.36 -3.71
C GLY A 101 -1.44 -1.88 -3.64
N LYS A 102 -1.76 -1.28 -4.78
CA LYS A 102 -2.29 0.09 -4.87
C LYS A 102 -3.61 0.23 -4.10
N LEU A 103 -4.54 -0.71 -4.30
CA LEU A 103 -5.85 -0.70 -3.65
C LEU A 103 -5.74 -0.94 -2.14
N LYS A 104 -4.86 -1.87 -1.72
CA LYS A 104 -4.58 -2.15 -0.31
C LYS A 104 -4.07 -0.92 0.43
N ARG A 105 -3.15 -0.16 -0.18
CA ARG A 105 -2.64 1.07 0.41
C ARG A 105 -3.77 2.07 0.70
N MET A 106 -4.68 2.28 -0.26
CA MET A 106 -5.83 3.17 -0.06
C MET A 106 -6.80 2.67 1.02
N TRP A 107 -6.97 1.35 1.16
CA TRP A 107 -7.77 0.77 2.24
C TRP A 107 -7.13 0.94 3.62
N ASP A 108 -5.81 0.80 3.70
CA ASP A 108 -5.05 1.00 4.92
C ASP A 108 -5.12 2.49 5.33
N ASP A 109 -4.95 3.41 4.36
CA ASP A 109 -5.11 4.85 4.58
C ASP A 109 -6.53 5.20 5.06
N LEU A 110 -7.58 4.62 4.46
CA LEU A 110 -8.97 4.84 4.90
C LEU A 110 -9.25 4.31 6.31
N GLU A 111 -8.61 3.21 6.70
CA GLU A 111 -8.77 2.60 8.02
C GLU A 111 -8.19 3.45 9.15
N ASP A 112 -7.18 4.28 8.85
CA ASP A 112 -6.65 5.27 9.80
C ASP A 112 -7.66 6.38 10.12
N TYR A 113 -8.51 6.77 9.16
CA TYR A 113 -9.52 7.83 9.32
C TYR A 113 -10.89 7.32 9.77
N ASP A 114 -11.26 6.10 9.38
CA ASP A 114 -12.50 5.43 9.74
C ASP A 114 -12.19 4.08 10.42
N PRO A 115 -11.72 4.05 11.67
CA PRO A 115 -11.40 2.80 12.35
C PRO A 115 -12.68 2.02 12.68
N ILE A 116 -12.59 0.68 12.70
CA ILE A 116 -13.72 -0.15 13.16
C ILE A 116 -14.02 0.22 14.62
N PRO A 117 -15.26 0.61 14.96
CA PRO A 117 -15.59 1.01 16.32
C PRO A 117 -15.33 -0.14 17.29
N PRO A 118 -14.72 0.12 18.46
CA PRO A 118 -14.48 -0.92 19.46
C PRO A 118 -15.81 -1.42 20.05
N CYS A 119 -15.92 -2.74 20.24
CA CYS A 119 -17.05 -3.31 20.97
C CYS A 119 -17.07 -2.84 22.44
N CYS A 120 -18.27 -2.60 22.97
CA CYS A 120 -18.52 -2.32 24.40
C CYS A 120 -17.98 -3.42 25.34
N CYS A 121 -17.71 -4.60 24.82
CA CYS A 121 -17.20 -5.76 25.53
C CYS A 121 -15.67 -5.79 25.71
N GLY A 122 -14.92 -4.83 25.13
CA GLY A 122 -13.46 -4.77 25.21
C GLY A 122 -12.70 -5.91 24.52
N ASN A 123 -13.42 -6.93 24.02
CA ASN A 123 -12.87 -8.06 23.32
C ASN A 123 -12.85 -7.80 21.80
N THR A 124 -11.65 -7.86 21.21
CA THR A 124 -11.40 -7.63 19.78
C THR A 124 -11.93 -8.74 18.87
N ARG A 125 -12.42 -9.87 19.42
CA ARG A 125 -12.96 -11.01 18.66
C ARG A 125 -14.39 -11.37 19.03
N CYS A 126 -15.17 -10.43 19.56
CA CYS A 126 -16.58 -10.70 19.81
C CYS A 126 -17.37 -10.84 18.48
N ALA A 127 -18.56 -11.44 18.55
CA ALA A 127 -19.42 -11.64 17.37
C ALA A 127 -19.74 -10.33 16.64
N GLN A 128 -19.96 -9.24 17.38
CA GLN A 128 -20.25 -7.93 16.80
C GLN A 128 -19.04 -7.33 16.08
N GLN A 129 -17.84 -7.43 16.67
CA GLN A 129 -16.60 -6.99 16.03
C GLN A 129 -16.33 -7.79 14.75
N ASN A 130 -16.48 -9.11 14.82
CA ASN A 130 -16.33 -9.99 13.66
C ASN A 130 -17.34 -9.65 12.55
N THR A 131 -18.54 -9.18 12.91
CA THR A 131 -19.54 -8.74 11.93
C THR A 131 -19.11 -7.46 11.21
N HIS A 132 -18.56 -6.49 11.94
CA HIS A 132 -17.99 -5.28 11.33
C HIS A 132 -16.79 -5.58 10.42
N ILE A 133 -15.89 -6.47 10.86
CA ILE A 133 -14.75 -6.93 10.06
C ILE A 133 -15.24 -7.63 8.79
N ALA A 134 -16.18 -8.58 8.92
CA ALA A 134 -16.73 -9.31 7.77
C ALA A 134 -17.44 -8.38 6.76
N ARG A 135 -18.13 -7.33 7.24
CA ARG A 135 -18.73 -6.31 6.38
C ARG A 135 -17.66 -5.55 5.59
N ARG A 136 -16.59 -5.09 6.26
CA ARG A 136 -15.47 -4.38 5.63
C ARG A 136 -14.74 -5.27 4.62
N ASP A 137 -14.51 -6.54 4.94
CA ASP A 137 -13.87 -7.49 4.02
C ASP A 137 -14.73 -7.75 2.77
N LYS A 138 -16.06 -7.81 2.93
CA LYS A 138 -17.00 -7.93 1.82
C LYS A 138 -16.94 -6.70 0.90
N GLU A 139 -16.87 -5.50 1.47
CA GLU A 139 -16.73 -4.24 0.70
C GLU A 139 -15.41 -4.19 -0.07
N ARG A 140 -14.28 -4.49 0.61
CA ARG A 140 -12.94 -4.55 -0.02
C ARG A 140 -12.91 -5.55 -1.18
N LYS A 141 -13.48 -6.74 -0.98
CA LYS A 141 -13.61 -7.74 -2.05
C LYS A 141 -14.42 -7.22 -3.24
N SER A 142 -15.57 -6.60 -2.98
CA SER A 142 -16.43 -6.04 -4.02
C SER A 142 -15.68 -4.97 -4.84
N GLN A 143 -15.00 -4.04 -4.17
CA GLN A 143 -14.21 -2.98 -4.79
C GLN A 143 -13.09 -3.55 -5.67
N PHE A 144 -12.35 -4.54 -5.15
CA PHE A 144 -11.30 -5.21 -5.93
C PHE A 144 -11.85 -5.83 -7.21
N LEU A 145 -12.92 -6.62 -7.12
CA LEU A 145 -13.53 -7.31 -8.25
C LEU A 145 -14.13 -6.37 -9.29
N MET A 146 -14.66 -5.22 -8.87
CA MET A 146 -15.23 -4.22 -9.79
C MET A 146 -14.16 -3.48 -10.59
N GLY A 147 -12.96 -3.27 -10.04
CA GLY A 147 -11.87 -2.57 -10.71
C GLY A 147 -10.95 -3.45 -11.57
N LEU A 148 -11.10 -4.78 -11.53
CA LEU A 148 -10.36 -5.70 -12.42
C LEU A 148 -10.73 -5.49 -13.89
N ASP A 149 -9.79 -5.81 -14.78
CA ASP A 149 -10.04 -5.78 -16.22
C ASP A 149 -11.12 -6.81 -16.60
N GLY A 150 -12.30 -6.30 -16.98
CA GLY A 150 -13.45 -7.11 -17.36
C GLY A 150 -13.24 -7.92 -18.64
N ALA A 151 -12.36 -7.48 -19.55
CA ALA A 151 -12.07 -8.20 -20.78
C ALA A 151 -11.22 -9.46 -20.52
N ARG A 152 -10.28 -9.38 -19.57
CA ARG A 152 -9.34 -10.47 -19.27
C ARG A 152 -9.81 -11.42 -18.16
N PHE A 153 -10.52 -10.89 -17.17
CA PHE A 153 -10.88 -11.63 -15.96
C PHE A 153 -12.40 -11.73 -15.74
N GLY A 154 -13.22 -11.41 -16.74
CA GLY A 154 -14.68 -11.39 -16.64
C GLY A 154 -15.31 -12.74 -16.22
N ALA A 155 -14.77 -13.86 -16.72
CA ALA A 155 -15.24 -15.21 -16.38
C ALA A 155 -14.93 -15.54 -14.91
N THR A 156 -13.68 -15.35 -14.48
CA THR A 156 -13.24 -15.61 -13.10
C THR A 156 -13.92 -14.68 -12.10
N ARG A 157 -14.14 -13.41 -12.46
CA ARG A 157 -14.95 -12.48 -11.67
C ARG A 157 -16.37 -13.03 -11.45
N SER A 158 -17.03 -13.49 -12.50
CA SER A 158 -18.38 -14.05 -12.43
C SER A 158 -18.42 -15.31 -11.57
N ASN A 159 -17.45 -16.22 -11.74
CA ASN A 159 -17.31 -17.43 -10.92
C ASN A 159 -17.14 -17.09 -9.43
N ILE A 160 -16.26 -16.13 -9.09
CA ILE A 160 -16.01 -15.71 -7.70
C ILE A 160 -17.24 -15.03 -7.08
N LEU A 161 -18.03 -14.31 -7.87
CA LEU A 161 -19.29 -13.70 -7.42
C LEU A 161 -20.42 -14.74 -7.24
N SER A 162 -20.41 -15.82 -8.02
CA SER A 162 -21.38 -16.91 -7.94
C SER A 162 -21.10 -17.93 -6.83
N MET A 163 -19.88 -17.96 -6.26
CA MET A 163 -19.53 -18.86 -5.17
C MET A 163 -20.10 -18.40 -3.81
N SER A 164 -20.87 -19.27 -3.16
CA SER A 164 -21.34 -19.12 -1.77
C SER A 164 -20.84 -20.29 -0.90
N PRO A 165 -20.25 -20.06 0.30
CA PRO A 165 -19.92 -18.78 0.91
C PRO A 165 -18.76 -18.07 0.20
N SER A 166 -18.87 -16.75 0.10
CA SER A 166 -17.95 -15.87 -0.62
C SER A 166 -16.49 -16.15 -0.22
N PRO A 167 -15.63 -16.56 -1.15
CA PRO A 167 -14.26 -16.88 -0.80
C PRO A 167 -13.51 -15.59 -0.40
N SER A 168 -12.63 -15.70 0.60
CA SER A 168 -11.96 -14.54 1.22
C SER A 168 -10.99 -13.84 0.25
N LEU A 169 -10.38 -12.74 0.68
CA LEU A 169 -9.31 -12.05 -0.06
C LEU A 169 -8.18 -13.01 -0.50
N SER A 170 -8.00 -14.18 0.14
CA SER A 170 -7.05 -15.19 -0.32
C SER A 170 -7.43 -15.83 -1.66
N ALA A 171 -8.72 -15.92 -1.99
CA ALA A 171 -9.15 -16.43 -3.30
C ALA A 171 -9.02 -15.39 -4.40
N ALA A 172 -8.88 -14.10 -4.09
CA ALA A 172 -8.49 -13.12 -5.09
C ALA A 172 -7.08 -13.41 -5.66
N TYR A 173 -6.22 -14.12 -4.92
CA TYR A 173 -4.91 -14.57 -5.42
C TYR A 173 -5.00 -15.66 -6.49
N SER A 174 -6.14 -16.36 -6.65
CA SER A 174 -6.29 -17.30 -7.78
C SER A 174 -6.28 -16.57 -9.12
N ILE A 175 -6.73 -15.32 -9.14
CA ILE A 175 -6.68 -14.44 -10.33
C ILE A 175 -5.23 -14.13 -10.72
N GLN A 176 -4.32 -14.02 -9.74
CA GLN A 176 -2.90 -13.86 -10.02
C GLN A 176 -2.28 -15.13 -10.64
N GLN A 177 -2.75 -16.32 -10.25
CA GLN A 177 -2.31 -17.57 -10.89
C GLN A 177 -2.82 -17.65 -12.34
N GLU A 178 -4.07 -17.26 -12.57
CA GLU A 178 -4.64 -17.18 -13.92
C GLU A 178 -3.91 -16.18 -14.82
N GLU A 179 -3.56 -15.00 -14.30
CA GLU A 179 -2.76 -14.00 -15.04
C GLU A 179 -1.43 -14.61 -15.52
N LYS A 180 -0.76 -15.40 -14.68
CA LYS A 180 0.47 -16.13 -15.04
C LYS A 180 0.21 -17.22 -16.09
N HIS A 181 -0.89 -17.95 -15.99
CA HIS A 181 -1.22 -18.97 -16.99
C HIS A 181 -1.54 -18.33 -18.36
N GLN A 182 -2.32 -17.24 -18.38
CA GLN A 182 -2.64 -16.51 -19.60
C GLN A 182 -1.39 -15.91 -20.26
N SER A 183 -0.42 -15.40 -19.49
CA SER A 183 0.83 -14.88 -20.07
C SER A 183 1.71 -15.98 -20.66
N ILE A 184 1.73 -17.18 -20.06
CA ILE A 184 2.43 -18.35 -20.62
C ILE A 184 1.76 -18.80 -21.92
N SER A 185 0.41 -18.89 -21.94
CA SER A 185 -0.33 -19.27 -23.15
C SER A 185 -0.17 -18.27 -24.30
N GLN A 186 -0.15 -16.96 -24.01
CA GLN A 186 0.13 -15.93 -25.02
C GLN A 186 1.58 -15.98 -25.53
N ALA A 187 2.55 -16.33 -24.68
CA ALA A 187 3.93 -16.53 -25.10
C ALA A 187 4.12 -17.75 -26.00
N SER A 188 3.32 -18.82 -25.81
CA SER A 188 3.35 -20.01 -26.66
C SER A 188 2.69 -19.83 -28.03
N ASP A 189 1.87 -18.79 -28.21
CA ASP A 189 1.16 -18.50 -29.48
C ASP A 189 2.01 -17.67 -30.45
N ILE A 190 3.19 -17.20 -30.05
CA ILE A 190 4.19 -16.63 -30.95
C ILE A 190 4.95 -17.78 -31.62
N ARG A 191 4.31 -18.48 -32.56
CA ARG A 191 5.03 -19.28 -33.55
C ARG A 191 5.72 -18.34 -34.53
N PRO A 192 7.04 -18.46 -34.78
CA PRO A 192 7.64 -17.83 -35.94
C PRO A 192 7.18 -18.61 -37.19
N ASP A 193 6.01 -18.26 -37.72
CA ASP A 193 5.61 -18.70 -39.05
C ASP A 193 6.43 -17.87 -40.07
N ALA A 194 7.62 -18.37 -40.40
CA ALA A 194 8.26 -18.33 -41.72
C ALA A 194 9.78 -18.52 -41.60
N CYS A 195 10.25 -19.76 -41.81
CA CYS A 195 11.51 -19.96 -42.52
C CYS A 195 11.44 -21.29 -43.28
N TRP A 196 10.67 -21.28 -44.37
CA TRP A 196 10.86 -22.26 -45.44
C TRP A 196 12.19 -21.96 -46.11
N ILE A 197 13.30 -22.40 -45.50
CA ILE A 197 14.56 -22.50 -46.24
C ILE A 197 14.37 -23.69 -47.18
N LEU A 198 14.14 -23.39 -48.44
CA LEU A 198 14.29 -24.36 -49.54
C LEU A 198 15.72 -24.91 -49.51
N GLY A 199 15.88 -26.11 -48.97
CA GLY A 199 17.04 -26.95 -49.26
C GLY A 199 16.85 -27.56 -50.65
N THR A 200 17.74 -27.25 -51.59
CA THR A 200 18.92 -28.08 -51.92
C THR A 200 19.47 -27.67 -53.29
N ASP A 201 20.65 -27.04 -53.25
CA ASP A 201 21.85 -27.36 -54.03
C ASP A 201 21.77 -27.42 -55.56
N PHE A 202 22.08 -26.27 -56.18
CA PHE A 202 22.82 -26.23 -57.44
C PHE A 202 24.31 -26.02 -57.12
N LEU A 203 25.15 -26.79 -57.82
CA LEU A 203 26.57 -26.98 -57.57
C LEU A 203 27.41 -25.69 -57.65
N ALA A 204 28.43 -25.68 -56.77
CA ALA A 204 29.82 -25.27 -56.98
C ALA A 204 30.12 -23.94 -57.70
N GLU A 205 30.86 -23.06 -57.00
CA GLU A 205 32.15 -22.47 -57.41
C GLU A 205 32.56 -21.39 -56.39
N TYR A 206 33.61 -21.65 -55.60
CA TYR A 206 35.00 -21.18 -55.81
C TYR A 206 35.28 -19.80 -55.19
N PHE A 207 36.20 -19.81 -54.20
CA PHE A 207 37.22 -18.78 -53.91
C PHE A 207 36.77 -17.33 -53.59
N VAL A 208 37.37 -16.54 -52.71
CA VAL A 208 38.40 -16.60 -51.65
C VAL A 208 38.50 -15.14 -51.14
N CYS A 209 39.08 -14.93 -49.95
CA CYS A 209 39.65 -13.67 -49.44
C CYS A 209 38.68 -12.59 -48.91
N PHE A 210 38.95 -11.84 -47.83
CA PHE A 210 39.99 -11.81 -46.79
C PHE A 210 39.54 -10.73 -45.77
N THR A 211 39.95 -10.86 -44.51
CA THR A 211 40.16 -9.80 -43.49
C THR A 211 38.97 -9.03 -42.86
N GLY A 212 38.83 -9.15 -41.53
CA GLY A 212 37.90 -8.42 -40.64
C GLY A 212 38.38 -7.00 -40.25
N PRO A 213 38.29 -6.51 -38.99
CA PRO A 213 37.53 -7.00 -37.82
C PRO A 213 36.74 -5.88 -37.07
N SER A 214 35.81 -6.33 -36.21
CA SER A 214 35.46 -5.84 -34.87
C SER A 214 35.38 -4.33 -34.55
N PHE A 215 34.20 -3.86 -34.11
CA PHE A 215 34.11 -2.93 -32.99
C PHE A 215 32.83 -3.16 -32.16
N PHE A 216 33.01 -3.74 -30.98
CA PHE A 216 32.10 -3.66 -29.84
C PHE A 216 32.47 -2.40 -29.04
N HIS A 217 31.48 -1.62 -28.59
CA HIS A 217 31.56 -1.04 -27.24
C HIS A 217 30.18 -0.64 -26.70
N LEU A 218 29.78 -1.33 -25.62
CA LEU A 218 28.85 -0.83 -24.61
C LEU A 218 29.47 0.39 -23.90
N HIS A 219 28.63 1.37 -23.57
CA HIS A 219 28.84 2.14 -22.35
C HIS A 219 27.51 2.44 -21.65
N SER A 220 27.56 2.17 -20.35
CA SER A 220 26.57 2.34 -19.31
C SER A 220 26.50 3.78 -18.77
N LEU A 221 25.44 4.02 -17.98
CA LEU A 221 25.19 5.12 -17.02
C LEU A 221 24.61 6.41 -17.61
N TRP A 222 23.30 6.61 -17.41
CA TRP A 222 22.71 7.49 -16.39
C TRP A 222 21.37 6.88 -15.94
#